data_AF-A0A534TE44-F1
#
_entry.id   AF-A0A534TE44-F1
#
_cell.length_a   1.000
_cell.length_b   1.000
_cell.length_c   1.000
_cell.angle_alpha   90.00
_cell.angle_beta   90.00
_cell.angle_gamma   90.00
#
_symmetry.space_group_name_H-M   'P 1'
#
loop_
_entity.id
_entity.type
_entity.pdbx_description
1 polymer ?
#
loop_
_entity_poly.entity_id
_entity_poly.type
_entity_poly.pdbx_seq_one_letter_code
_entity_poly.pdbx_strand_id
1 'polypeptide(L)'
;MARALRVPLETLDAELTSLGIRAKAYRLSRGTDAQMPRAAAVEAPSGPPVRRRSREAAAPPPAPSPEPKPVEGEAAMLRALLAEVGPRRAALAERLGTSGGALLARFRAAGLERELALRERDLIRALWSKHRVSETKVAAELNIAPQELRELLVERGLSRELEAQRDRLRREALRRRWPRDRIEQVLDRRDELRALGILEALDREVSVRAGVIWNSLRGKRDALDLFAKKLHLTRAEAVRLQKLLHLS
;
A
#
# COMPACT_ATOMS: atom_id res chain seq x y z
N MET A 1 3.26 -13.97 22.68
CA MET A 1 2.33 -13.70 23.80
C MET A 1 2.73 -14.37 25.11
N ALA A 2 3.37 -15.55 25.13
CA ALA A 2 3.77 -16.22 26.38
C ALA A 2 4.71 -15.41 27.31
N ARG A 3 5.58 -14.53 26.79
CA ARG A 3 6.43 -13.65 27.63
C ARG A 3 5.65 -12.57 28.40
N ALA A 4 4.41 -12.26 28.02
CA ALA A 4 3.62 -11.18 28.65
C ALA A 4 2.90 -11.64 29.93
N LEU A 5 2.77 -12.95 30.16
CA LEU A 5 1.96 -13.50 31.26
C LEU A 5 2.79 -14.13 32.39
N ARG A 6 4.14 -14.17 32.29
CA ARG A 6 5.02 -14.85 33.27
C ARG A 6 4.58 -16.29 33.62
N VAL A 7 3.92 -16.98 32.70
CA VAL A 7 3.51 -18.38 32.85
C VAL A 7 4.40 -19.27 31.98
N PRO A 8 4.85 -20.44 32.46
CA PRO A 8 5.57 -21.42 31.64
C PRO A 8 4.73 -21.84 30.42
N LEU A 9 5.38 -22.03 29.28
CA LEU A 9 4.72 -22.37 28.01
C LEU A 9 3.84 -23.63 28.10
N GLU A 10 4.26 -24.61 28.89
CA GLU A 10 3.55 -25.87 29.09
C GLU A 10 2.23 -25.66 29.85
N THR A 11 2.23 -24.78 30.84
CA THR A 11 1.04 -24.45 31.64
C THR A 11 0.03 -23.68 30.80
N LEU A 12 0.51 -22.76 29.96
CA LEU A 12 -0.34 -22.02 29.02
C LEU A 12 -0.97 -22.95 27.96
N ASP A 13 -0.24 -23.96 27.50
CA ASP A 13 -0.75 -24.92 26.52
C ASP A 13 -1.81 -25.86 27.13
N ALA A 14 -1.63 -26.25 28.40
CA ALA A 14 -2.60 -27.03 29.15
C ALA A 14 -3.90 -26.22 29.39
N GLU A 15 -3.80 -24.95 29.76
CA GLU A 15 -4.96 -24.06 29.95
C GLU A 15 -5.71 -23.78 28.65
N LEU A 16 -5.00 -23.56 27.53
CA LEU A 16 -5.64 -23.35 26.24
C LEU A 16 -6.36 -24.60 25.71
N THR A 17 -5.88 -25.78 26.14
CA THR A 17 -6.50 -27.06 25.82
C THR A 17 -7.72 -27.32 26.72
N SER A 18 -7.64 -27.04 28.02
CA SER A 18 -8.77 -27.19 28.96
C SER A 18 -9.92 -26.23 28.65
N LEU A 19 -9.61 -25.02 28.19
CA LEU A 19 -10.61 -24.02 27.76
C LEU A 19 -11.20 -24.33 26.37
N GLY A 20 -10.74 -25.39 25.69
CA GLY A 20 -11.23 -25.80 24.36
C GLY A 20 -10.97 -24.78 23.25
N ILE A 21 -10.15 -23.75 23.50
CA ILE A 21 -9.92 -22.61 22.61
C ILE A 21 -9.17 -23.05 21.36
N ARG A 22 -8.21 -23.98 21.50
CA ARG A 22 -7.51 -24.57 20.34
C ARG A 22 -8.47 -25.26 19.37
N ALA A 23 -9.38 -26.08 19.88
CA ALA A 23 -10.38 -26.79 19.07
C ALA A 23 -11.38 -25.83 18.41
N LYS A 24 -11.71 -24.71 19.08
CA LYS A 24 -12.61 -23.67 18.56
C LYS A 24 -11.94 -22.82 17.48
N ALA A 25 -10.67 -22.46 17.66
CA ALA A 25 -9.85 -21.76 16.66
C ALA A 25 -9.58 -22.63 15.42
N TYR A 26 -9.33 -23.93 15.60
CA TYR A 26 -9.18 -24.89 14.51
C TYR A 26 -10.48 -25.04 13.70
N ARG A 27 -11.65 -25.07 14.36
CA ARG A 27 -12.96 -25.10 13.69
C ARG A 27 -13.27 -23.82 12.91
N LEU A 28 -12.95 -22.66 13.47
CA LEU A 28 -13.18 -21.36 12.83
C LEU A 28 -12.34 -21.13 11.57
N SER A 29 -11.16 -21.75 11.48
CA SER A 29 -10.24 -21.61 10.36
C SER A 29 -10.43 -22.63 9.23
N ARG A 30 -11.07 -23.78 9.50
CA ARG A 30 -11.31 -24.83 8.49
C ARG A 30 -12.76 -25.03 8.05
N GLY A 31 -13.75 -24.43 8.73
CA GLY A 31 -15.16 -24.78 8.50
C GLY A 31 -15.48 -26.19 9.00
N THR A 32 -16.76 -26.56 9.01
CA THR A 32 -17.20 -27.90 9.42
C THR A 32 -16.94 -28.93 8.31
N ASP A 33 -16.61 -30.18 8.67
CA ASP A 33 -16.30 -31.28 7.71
C ASP A 33 -17.40 -31.50 6.65
N ALA A 34 -18.64 -31.09 6.95
CA ALA A 34 -19.76 -31.11 6.00
C ALA A 34 -19.61 -30.14 4.81
N GLN A 35 -18.68 -29.19 4.87
CA GLN A 35 -18.42 -28.19 3.83
C GLN A 35 -17.18 -28.52 2.97
N MET A 36 -16.50 -29.64 3.24
CA MET A 36 -15.37 -30.08 2.43
C MET A 36 -15.88 -30.88 1.22
N PRO A 37 -15.53 -30.51 -0.04
CA PRO A 37 -15.82 -31.36 -1.19
C PRO A 37 -15.04 -32.68 -1.03
N ARG A 38 -15.75 -33.81 -1.03
CA ARG A 38 -15.11 -35.14 -1.05
C ARG A 38 -14.31 -35.27 -2.35
N ALA A 39 -13.00 -35.43 -2.23
CA ALA A 39 -12.16 -35.77 -3.37
C ALA A 39 -12.57 -37.16 -3.90
N ALA A 40 -13.07 -37.21 -5.13
CA ALA A 40 -13.32 -38.47 -5.82
C ALA A 40 -11.97 -39.15 -6.10
N ALA A 41 -11.88 -40.45 -5.85
CA ALA A 41 -10.72 -41.24 -6.25
C ALA A 41 -10.63 -41.23 -7.79
N VAL A 42 -9.55 -40.68 -8.31
CA VAL A 42 -9.25 -40.71 -9.75
C VAL A 42 -8.72 -42.10 -10.06
N GLU A 43 -9.49 -42.90 -10.80
CA GLU A 43 -8.98 -44.13 -11.41
C GLU A 43 -7.90 -43.76 -12.43
N ALA A 44 -6.66 -44.16 -12.16
CA ALA A 44 -5.55 -43.95 -13.07
C ALA A 44 -5.60 -45.03 -14.19
N PRO A 45 -5.46 -44.66 -15.48
CA PRO A 45 -5.31 -45.65 -16.54
C PRO A 45 -3.99 -46.42 -16.34
N SER A 46 -4.08 -47.75 -16.37
CA SER A 46 -2.93 -48.65 -16.40
C SER A 46 -2.13 -48.45 -17.69
N GLY A 47 -1.00 -47.75 -17.59
CA GLY A 47 0.00 -47.64 -18.65
C GLY A 47 1.10 -48.71 -18.50
N PRO A 48 1.77 -49.10 -19.58
CA PRO A 48 2.78 -50.16 -19.57
C PRO A 48 4.02 -49.77 -18.74
N PRO A 49 4.77 -50.75 -18.19
CA PRO A 49 5.79 -50.49 -17.19
C PRO A 49 6.95 -49.68 -17.75
N VAL A 50 7.11 -48.44 -17.28
CA VAL A 50 8.27 -47.59 -17.58
C VAL A 50 9.48 -48.15 -16.84
N ARG A 51 10.47 -48.65 -17.58
CA ARG A 51 11.81 -49.01 -17.07
C ARG A 51 12.41 -47.81 -16.32
N ARG A 52 12.48 -47.92 -14.99
CA ARG A 52 13.28 -47.00 -14.16
C ARG A 52 14.76 -47.17 -14.51
N ARG A 53 15.36 -46.16 -15.14
CA ARG A 53 16.82 -46.02 -15.15
C ARG A 53 17.27 -45.75 -13.72
N SER A 54 18.22 -46.55 -13.24
CA SER A 54 18.93 -46.34 -11.99
C SER A 54 19.55 -44.94 -12.00
N ARG A 55 18.97 -44.02 -11.24
CA ARG A 55 19.55 -42.70 -11.02
C ARG A 55 20.66 -42.88 -10.00
N GLU A 56 21.88 -42.91 -10.48
CA GLU A 56 23.09 -42.72 -9.69
C GLU A 56 22.89 -41.49 -8.79
N ALA A 57 23.16 -41.68 -7.50
CA ALA A 57 22.84 -40.72 -6.45
C ALA A 57 23.61 -39.41 -6.73
N ALA A 58 22.89 -38.38 -7.18
CA ALA A 58 23.43 -37.02 -7.19
C ALA A 58 23.79 -36.63 -5.75
N ALA A 59 25.02 -36.18 -5.56
CA ALA A 59 25.52 -35.71 -4.29
C ALA A 59 24.56 -34.69 -3.65
N PRO A 60 24.38 -34.73 -2.31
CA PRO A 60 23.52 -33.76 -1.63
C PRO A 60 24.00 -32.33 -1.94
N PRO A 61 23.07 -31.36 -2.05
CA PRO A 61 23.47 -29.96 -2.20
C PRO A 61 24.38 -29.58 -1.03
N PRO A 62 25.42 -28.76 -1.26
CA PRO A 62 26.29 -28.32 -0.18
C PRO A 62 25.45 -27.65 0.90
N ALA A 63 25.73 -27.99 2.16
CA ALA A 63 25.07 -27.39 3.30
C ALA A 63 25.17 -25.85 3.22
N PRO A 64 24.09 -25.11 3.54
CA PRO A 64 24.17 -23.67 3.61
C PRO A 64 25.29 -23.29 4.58
N SER A 65 26.23 -22.45 4.12
CA SER A 65 27.31 -21.95 4.96
C SER A 65 26.73 -21.35 6.25
N PRO A 66 27.35 -21.58 7.41
CA PRO A 66 26.87 -21.03 8.66
C PRO A 66 26.79 -19.50 8.54
N GLU A 67 25.61 -18.95 8.80
CA GLU A 67 25.43 -17.50 8.87
C GLU A 67 26.43 -16.94 9.91
N PRO A 68 27.19 -15.88 9.59
CA PRO A 68 28.09 -15.28 10.55
C PRO A 68 27.27 -14.84 11.77
N LYS A 69 27.71 -15.25 12.97
CA LYS A 69 27.08 -14.79 14.21
C LYS A 69 27.10 -13.26 14.19
N PRO A 70 25.98 -12.59 14.48
CA PRO A 70 25.95 -11.14 14.53
C PRO A 70 26.98 -10.69 15.56
N VAL A 71 27.87 -9.79 15.16
CA VAL A 71 28.73 -9.08 16.12
C VAL A 71 27.76 -8.28 16.99
N GLU A 72 27.57 -8.71 18.25
CA GLU A 72 26.51 -8.17 19.12
C GLU A 72 26.58 -6.63 19.25
N GLY A 73 27.77 -6.06 19.16
CA GLY A 73 27.99 -4.62 19.10
C GLY A 73 27.44 -3.93 17.84
N GLU A 74 27.58 -4.56 16.66
CA GLU A 74 27.09 -3.98 15.40
C GLU A 74 25.56 -4.03 15.33
N ALA A 75 24.93 -5.14 15.76
CA ALA A 75 23.48 -5.24 15.81
C ALA A 75 22.86 -4.21 16.78
N ALA A 76 23.49 -3.98 17.94
CA ALA A 76 23.04 -2.95 18.88
C ALA A 76 23.18 -1.54 18.29
N MET A 77 24.32 -1.24 17.66
CA MET A 77 24.55 0.04 16.96
C MET A 77 23.51 0.29 15.87
N LEU A 78 23.25 -0.70 15.01
CA LEU A 78 22.27 -0.57 13.92
C LEU A 78 20.83 -0.40 14.45
N ARG A 79 20.46 -1.08 15.54
CA ARG A 79 19.14 -0.85 16.19
C ARG A 79 19.02 0.56 16.77
N ALA A 80 20.07 1.06 17.41
CA ALA A 80 20.10 2.44 17.93
C ALA A 80 19.94 3.44 16.78
N LEU A 81 20.66 3.24 15.67
CA LEU A 81 20.53 4.08 14.49
C LEU A 81 19.13 4.02 13.87
N LEU A 82 18.52 2.84 13.80
CA LEU A 82 17.12 2.69 13.36
C LEU A 82 16.13 3.41 14.27
N ALA A 83 16.41 3.51 15.57
CA ALA A 83 15.57 4.24 16.51
C ALA A 83 15.71 5.76 16.36
N GLU A 84 16.93 6.24 16.11
CA GLU A 84 17.24 7.67 15.94
C GLU A 84 16.76 8.22 14.59
N VAL A 85 17.17 7.57 13.49
CA VAL A 85 16.95 8.07 12.12
C VAL A 85 15.63 7.54 11.53
N GLY A 86 15.18 6.39 12.01
CA GLY A 86 14.06 5.66 11.42
C GLY A 86 14.46 4.79 10.22
N PRO A 87 13.48 4.17 9.55
CA PRO A 87 13.72 3.16 8.52
C PRO A 87 13.99 3.75 7.12
N ARG A 88 14.49 4.98 7.00
CA ARG A 88 14.73 5.62 5.70
C ARG A 88 16.08 5.19 5.14
N ARG A 89 16.10 4.41 4.06
CA ARG A 89 17.35 3.90 3.47
C ARG A 89 18.33 4.99 3.10
N ALA A 90 17.89 6.07 2.45
CA ALA A 90 18.76 7.16 2.05
C ALA A 90 19.47 7.80 3.26
N ALA A 91 18.71 8.12 4.32
CA ALA A 91 19.25 8.72 5.53
C ALA A 91 20.16 7.76 6.32
N LEU A 92 19.81 6.47 6.38
CA LEU A 92 20.65 5.45 7.03
C LEU A 92 21.96 5.22 6.25
N ALA A 93 21.88 5.17 4.92
CA ALA A 93 23.03 5.02 4.03
C ALA A 93 24.00 6.20 4.17
N GLU A 94 23.48 7.42 4.18
CA GLU A 94 24.24 8.65 4.41
C GLU A 94 24.94 8.64 5.78
N ARG A 95 24.22 8.33 6.85
CA ARG A 95 24.80 8.27 8.21
C ARG A 95 25.88 7.20 8.36
N LEU A 96 25.76 6.09 7.63
CA LEU A 96 26.74 5.01 7.67
C LEU A 96 27.87 5.17 6.63
N GLY A 97 27.79 6.17 5.74
CA GLY A 97 28.74 6.33 4.64
C GLY A 97 28.74 5.15 3.68
N THR A 98 27.58 4.53 3.42
CA THR A 98 27.44 3.31 2.61
C THR A 98 26.47 3.51 1.45
N SER A 99 26.54 2.64 0.43
CA SER A 99 25.53 2.57 -0.62
C SER A 99 24.32 1.71 -0.21
N GLY A 100 23.19 1.84 -0.90
CA GLY A 100 21.94 1.14 -0.55
C GLY A 100 22.06 -0.39 -0.52
N GLY A 101 22.78 -0.99 -1.47
CA GLY A 101 23.03 -2.44 -1.48
C GLY A 101 23.90 -2.90 -0.30
N ALA A 102 24.94 -2.11 0.03
CA ALA A 102 25.81 -2.38 1.17
C ALA A 102 25.08 -2.22 2.50
N LEU A 103 24.18 -1.23 2.62
CA LEU A 103 23.31 -1.04 3.77
C LEU A 103 22.50 -2.32 4.06
N LEU A 104 21.78 -2.83 3.05
CA LEU A 104 20.97 -4.04 3.22
C LEU A 104 21.82 -5.27 3.57
N ALA A 105 23.01 -5.40 2.98
CA ALA A 105 23.93 -6.49 3.33
C ALA A 105 24.38 -6.41 4.80
N ARG A 106 24.67 -5.21 5.34
CA ARG A 106 24.99 -5.02 6.76
C ARG A 106 23.83 -5.35 7.68
N PHE A 107 22.62 -4.88 7.35
CA PHE A 107 21.42 -5.22 8.12
C PHE A 107 21.11 -6.72 8.10
N ARG A 108 21.38 -7.41 6.98
CA ARG A 108 21.26 -8.87 6.87
C ARG A 108 22.30 -9.60 7.72
N ALA A 109 23.57 -9.21 7.65
CA ALA A 109 24.64 -9.78 8.45
C ALA A 109 24.40 -9.59 9.97
N ALA A 110 23.75 -8.50 10.37
CA ALA A 110 23.36 -8.24 11.75
C ALA A 110 22.03 -8.92 12.19
N GLY A 111 21.35 -9.65 11.29
CA GLY A 111 20.06 -10.29 11.58
C GLY A 111 18.87 -9.33 11.73
N LEU A 112 18.98 -8.10 11.23
CA LEU A 112 17.99 -7.02 11.37
C LEU A 112 17.18 -6.73 10.11
N GLU A 113 17.40 -7.47 9.01
CA GLU A 113 16.71 -7.26 7.73
C GLU A 113 15.19 -7.27 7.87
N ARG A 114 14.64 -8.21 8.66
CA ARG A 114 13.19 -8.30 8.91
C ARG A 114 12.65 -7.10 9.67
N GLU A 115 13.38 -6.59 10.66
CA GLU A 115 12.96 -5.44 11.46
C GLU A 115 12.96 -4.17 10.61
N LEU A 116 14.02 -3.93 9.83
CA LEU A 116 14.09 -2.83 8.88
C LEU A 116 12.92 -2.90 7.89
N ALA A 117 12.69 -4.06 7.27
CA ALA A 117 11.63 -4.23 6.28
C ALA A 117 10.22 -3.98 6.85
N LEU A 118 9.95 -4.38 8.10
CA LEU A 118 8.68 -4.10 8.76
C LEU A 118 8.49 -2.61 9.02
N ARG A 119 9.49 -1.95 9.61
CA ARG A 119 9.43 -0.51 9.87
C ARG A 119 9.31 0.31 8.59
N GLU A 120 10.01 -0.10 7.52
CA GLU A 120 9.87 0.51 6.19
C GLU A 120 8.44 0.41 5.66
N ARG A 121 7.83 -0.78 5.77
CA ARG A 121 6.45 -0.98 5.32
C ARG A 121 5.48 -0.08 6.07
N ASP A 122 5.64 0.01 7.39
CA ASP A 122 4.76 0.81 8.24
C ASP A 122 4.95 2.31 7.99
N LEU A 123 6.20 2.75 7.79
CA LEU A 123 6.50 4.12 7.38
C LEU A 123 5.83 4.44 6.02
N ILE A 124 6.01 3.58 5.01
CA ILE A 124 5.42 3.78 3.69
C ILE A 124 3.90 3.88 3.79
N ARG A 125 3.23 2.99 4.54
CA ARG A 125 1.78 3.04 4.76
C ARG A 125 1.34 4.34 5.43
N ALA A 126 2.07 4.76 6.47
CA ALA A 126 1.78 6.02 7.17
C ALA A 126 1.91 7.22 6.23
N LEU A 127 2.98 7.29 5.44
CA LEU A 127 3.19 8.35 4.45
C LEU A 127 2.14 8.32 3.34
N TRP A 128 1.78 7.13 2.86
CA TRP A 128 0.76 6.96 1.82
C TRP A 128 -0.60 7.48 2.27
N SER A 129 -0.98 7.19 3.52
CA SER A 129 -2.19 7.73 4.16
C SER A 129 -2.11 9.25 4.34
N LYS A 130 -1.01 9.74 4.92
CA LYS A 130 -0.74 11.17 5.18
C LYS A 130 -0.85 12.01 3.91
N HIS A 131 -0.26 11.53 2.81
CA HIS A 131 -0.21 12.25 1.54
C HIS A 131 -1.32 11.90 0.56
N ARG A 132 -2.39 11.24 1.03
CA ARG A 132 -3.56 10.88 0.21
C ARG A 132 -3.16 10.19 -1.08
N VAL A 133 -2.23 9.23 -1.00
CA VAL A 133 -1.79 8.40 -2.14
C VAL A 133 -0.96 9.17 -3.19
N SER A 134 -0.39 10.32 -2.83
CA SER A 134 0.53 11.06 -3.69
C SER A 134 1.93 10.45 -3.68
N GLU A 135 2.26 9.70 -4.74
CA GLU A 135 3.57 9.06 -4.93
C GLU A 135 4.73 10.07 -4.87
N THR A 136 4.56 11.24 -5.49
CA THR A 136 5.59 12.30 -5.52
C THR A 136 5.89 12.85 -4.13
N LYS A 137 4.87 13.09 -3.30
CA LYS A 137 5.04 13.58 -1.93
C LYS A 137 5.67 12.50 -1.03
N VAL A 138 5.29 11.24 -1.21
CA VAL A 138 5.87 10.13 -0.46
C VAL A 138 7.34 9.95 -0.81
N ALA A 139 7.70 9.99 -2.10
CA ALA A 139 9.09 9.89 -2.55
C ALA A 139 9.93 11.05 -1.99
N ALA A 140 9.40 12.27 -2.03
CA ALA A 140 10.07 13.44 -1.46
C ALA A 140 10.32 13.32 0.05
N GLU A 141 9.35 12.82 0.84
CA GLU A 141 9.53 12.65 2.30
C GLU A 141 10.47 11.49 2.67
N LEU A 142 10.65 10.53 1.76
CA LEU A 142 11.66 9.48 1.88
C LEU A 142 13.04 9.91 1.36
N ASN A 143 13.14 11.09 0.75
CA ASN A 143 14.33 11.63 0.10
C ASN A 143 14.88 10.68 -1.00
N ILE A 144 13.98 10.16 -1.83
CA ILE A 144 14.30 9.24 -2.94
C ILE A 144 13.58 9.68 -4.22
N ALA A 145 14.03 9.16 -5.36
CA ALA A 145 13.34 9.38 -6.61
C ALA A 145 12.00 8.60 -6.65
N PRO A 146 10.97 9.07 -7.40
CA PRO A 146 9.72 8.33 -7.56
C PRO A 146 9.91 6.92 -8.13
N GLN A 147 10.89 6.74 -9.01
CA GLN A 147 11.22 5.43 -9.57
C GLN A 147 11.77 4.47 -8.51
N GLU A 148 12.66 4.95 -7.64
CA GLU A 148 13.18 4.17 -6.50
C GLU A 148 12.08 3.82 -5.50
N LEU A 149 11.09 4.72 -5.30
CA LEU A 149 9.91 4.40 -4.50
C LEU A 149 9.16 3.20 -5.10
N ARG A 150 8.94 3.16 -6.42
CA ARG A 150 8.24 2.03 -7.06
C ARG A 150 8.98 0.71 -6.86
N GLU A 151 10.30 0.72 -6.98
CA GLU A 151 11.14 -0.45 -6.73
C GLU A 151 11.02 -0.89 -5.27
N LEU A 152 11.10 0.05 -4.33
CA LEU A 152 10.92 -0.22 -2.90
C LEU A 152 9.53 -0.80 -2.59
N LEU A 153 8.47 -0.33 -3.25
CA LEU A 153 7.13 -0.88 -3.09
C LEU A 153 7.02 -2.33 -3.57
N VAL A 154 7.72 -2.68 -4.65
CA VAL A 154 7.79 -4.06 -5.17
C VAL A 154 8.57 -4.94 -4.20
N GLU A 155 9.76 -4.51 -3.77
CA GLU A 155 10.60 -5.24 -2.81
C GLU A 155 9.88 -5.52 -1.48
N ARG A 156 8.99 -4.61 -1.07
CA ARG A 156 8.24 -4.71 0.19
C ARG A 156 6.86 -5.31 0.03
N GLY A 157 6.48 -5.71 -1.19
CA GLY A 157 5.20 -6.36 -1.48
C GLY A 157 3.98 -5.46 -1.24
N LEU A 158 4.15 -4.14 -1.36
CA LEU A 158 3.10 -3.14 -1.09
C LEU A 158 2.36 -2.69 -2.35
N SER A 159 2.88 -2.96 -3.55
CA SER A 159 2.33 -2.41 -4.80
C SER A 159 0.83 -2.65 -4.97
N ARG A 160 0.36 -3.89 -4.72
CA ARG A 160 -1.08 -4.23 -4.84
C ARG A 160 -1.94 -3.57 -3.76
N GLU A 161 -1.43 -3.51 -2.53
CA GLU A 161 -2.14 -2.91 -1.39
C GLU A 161 -2.38 -1.42 -1.64
N LEU A 162 -1.33 -0.71 -2.05
CA LEU A 162 -1.37 0.73 -2.26
C LEU A 162 -2.13 1.11 -3.55
N GLU A 163 -2.05 0.29 -4.59
CA GLU A 163 -2.88 0.46 -5.80
C GLU A 163 -4.38 0.28 -5.47
N ALA A 164 -4.73 -0.70 -4.65
CA ALA A 164 -6.12 -0.89 -4.22
C ALA A 164 -6.65 0.32 -3.44
N GLN A 165 -5.80 0.94 -2.61
CA GLN A 165 -6.14 2.21 -1.93
C GLN A 165 -6.31 3.35 -2.93
N ARG A 166 -5.42 3.47 -3.93
CA ARG A 166 -5.53 4.47 -5.01
C ARG A 166 -6.85 4.32 -5.77
N ASP A 167 -7.20 3.11 -6.17
CA ASP A 167 -8.42 2.81 -6.89
C ASP A 167 -9.68 3.02 -6.05
N ARG A 168 -9.60 2.80 -4.75
CA ARG A 168 -10.69 3.16 -3.83
C ARG A 168 -10.91 4.68 -3.83
N LEU A 169 -9.85 5.47 -3.66
CA LEU A 169 -9.96 6.93 -3.68
C LEU A 169 -10.42 7.45 -5.05
N ARG A 170 -9.95 6.84 -6.14
CA ARG A 170 -10.41 7.13 -7.50
C ARG A 170 -11.92 6.90 -7.62
N ARG A 171 -12.42 5.74 -7.17
CA ARG A 171 -13.86 5.44 -7.17
C ARG A 171 -14.67 6.39 -6.29
N GLU A 172 -14.17 6.71 -5.10
CA GLU A 172 -14.81 7.68 -4.19
C GLU A 172 -14.88 9.08 -4.82
N ALA A 173 -13.81 9.51 -5.48
CA ALA A 173 -13.74 10.75 -6.22
C ALA A 173 -14.76 10.77 -7.38
N LEU A 174 -14.88 9.68 -8.14
CA LEU A 174 -15.84 9.57 -9.24
C LEU A 174 -17.30 9.48 -8.79
N ARG A 175 -17.59 9.13 -7.53
CA ARG A 175 -18.97 9.05 -6.99
C ARG A 175 -19.56 10.39 -6.55
N ARG A 176 -18.78 11.47 -6.53
CA ARG A 176 -19.24 12.81 -6.13
C ARG A 176 -20.38 13.30 -7.03
N ARG A 177 -21.39 13.94 -6.43
CA ARG A 177 -22.61 14.35 -7.15
C ARG A 177 -22.43 15.70 -7.83
N TRP A 178 -23.08 15.86 -8.97
CA TRP A 178 -23.23 17.15 -9.64
C TRP A 178 -24.37 17.96 -8.97
N PRO A 179 -24.33 19.31 -8.97
CA PRO A 179 -23.24 20.19 -9.42
C PRO A 179 -22.17 20.46 -8.35
N ARG A 180 -22.58 20.72 -7.12
CA ARG A 180 -21.74 21.31 -6.08
C ARG A 180 -20.51 20.48 -5.73
N ASP A 181 -20.70 19.24 -5.26
CA ASP A 181 -19.58 18.40 -4.81
C ASP A 181 -18.54 18.17 -5.91
N ARG A 182 -19.00 18.02 -7.16
CA ARG A 182 -18.12 17.81 -8.32
C ARG A 182 -17.30 19.07 -8.63
N ILE A 183 -17.92 20.24 -8.56
CA ILE A 183 -17.25 21.52 -8.85
C ILE A 183 -16.26 21.86 -7.73
N GLU A 184 -16.66 21.76 -6.47
CA GLU A 184 -15.77 21.96 -5.31
C GLU A 184 -14.55 21.03 -5.40
N GLN A 185 -14.75 19.77 -5.80
CA GLN A 185 -13.66 18.83 -6.01
C GLN A 185 -12.65 19.29 -7.08
N VAL A 186 -13.11 19.80 -8.22
CA VAL A 186 -12.23 20.28 -9.30
C VAL A 186 -11.59 21.63 -8.97
N LEU A 187 -12.24 22.47 -8.14
CA LEU A 187 -11.69 23.75 -7.69
C LEU A 187 -10.60 23.55 -6.63
N ASP A 188 -10.89 22.76 -5.59
CA ASP A 188 -10.08 22.76 -4.36
C ASP A 188 -9.12 21.56 -4.26
N ARG A 189 -9.31 20.48 -5.03
CA ARG A 189 -8.54 19.22 -4.91
C ARG A 189 -7.75 18.83 -6.16
N ARG A 190 -7.35 19.81 -6.98
CA ARG A 190 -6.69 19.57 -8.29
C ARG A 190 -5.46 18.70 -8.22
N ASP A 191 -4.56 18.95 -7.27
CA ASP A 191 -3.30 18.19 -7.15
C ASP A 191 -3.54 16.73 -6.79
N GLU A 192 -4.53 16.46 -5.94
CA GLU A 192 -4.93 15.10 -5.59
C GLU A 192 -5.54 14.38 -6.79
N LEU A 193 -6.44 15.05 -7.53
CA LEU A 193 -7.02 14.48 -8.75
C LEU A 193 -5.96 14.22 -9.83
N ARG A 194 -4.93 15.07 -9.92
CA ARG A 194 -3.78 14.88 -10.82
C ARG A 194 -2.98 13.65 -10.42
N ALA A 195 -2.68 13.50 -9.13
CA ALA A 195 -2.00 12.31 -8.61
C ALA A 195 -2.81 11.02 -8.83
N LEU A 196 -4.14 11.10 -8.80
CA LEU A 196 -5.04 9.99 -9.12
C LEU A 196 -5.22 9.76 -10.64
N GLY A 197 -4.70 10.64 -11.50
CA GLY A 197 -4.83 10.55 -12.96
C GLY A 197 -6.26 10.72 -13.47
N ILE A 198 -7.13 11.43 -12.74
CA ILE A 198 -8.54 11.66 -13.12
C ILE A 198 -8.90 13.14 -13.28
N LEU A 199 -7.95 14.06 -13.04
CA LEU A 199 -8.19 15.49 -13.13
C LEU A 199 -8.75 15.88 -14.51
N GLU A 200 -8.07 15.52 -15.59
CA GLU A 200 -8.43 15.95 -16.95
C GLU A 200 -9.85 15.53 -17.35
N ALA A 201 -10.22 14.29 -17.02
CA ALA A 201 -11.56 13.78 -17.31
C ALA A 201 -12.64 14.55 -16.55
N LEU A 202 -12.43 14.81 -15.25
CA LEU A 202 -13.37 15.54 -14.41
C LEU A 202 -13.43 17.04 -14.77
N ASP A 203 -12.29 17.63 -15.09
CA ASP A 203 -12.17 19.01 -15.52
C ASP A 203 -12.95 19.23 -16.83
N ARG A 204 -12.83 18.30 -17.79
CA ARG A 204 -13.62 18.31 -19.02
C ARG A 204 -15.11 18.14 -18.77
N GLU A 205 -15.52 17.22 -17.88
CA GLU A 205 -16.93 17.04 -17.52
C GLU A 205 -17.52 18.35 -16.95
N VAL A 206 -16.82 18.95 -15.97
CA VAL A 206 -17.23 20.21 -15.35
C VAL A 206 -17.30 21.32 -16.40
N SER A 207 -16.29 21.42 -17.26
CA SER A 207 -16.22 22.43 -18.32
C SER A 207 -17.44 22.38 -19.25
N VAL A 208 -17.77 21.19 -19.75
CA VAL A 208 -18.89 21.00 -20.67
C VAL A 208 -20.21 21.35 -20.01
N ARG A 209 -20.48 20.80 -18.82
CA ARG A 209 -21.78 20.98 -18.13
C ARG A 209 -21.97 22.40 -17.64
N ALA A 210 -20.93 23.01 -17.08
CA ALA A 210 -20.96 24.41 -16.64
C ALA A 210 -21.03 25.36 -17.84
N GLY A 211 -20.31 25.07 -18.93
CA GLY A 211 -20.32 25.87 -20.16
C GLY A 211 -21.71 25.95 -20.81
N VAL A 212 -22.45 24.84 -20.85
CA VAL A 212 -23.86 24.83 -21.33
C VAL A 212 -24.74 25.79 -20.51
N ILE A 213 -24.59 25.75 -19.18
CA ILE A 213 -25.36 26.62 -18.29
C ILE A 213 -24.94 28.08 -18.50
N TRP A 214 -23.65 28.36 -18.58
CA TRP A 214 -23.11 29.70 -18.81
C TRP A 214 -23.61 30.29 -20.13
N ASN A 215 -23.54 29.53 -21.22
CA ASN A 215 -24.01 29.97 -22.54
C ASN A 215 -25.51 30.31 -22.54
N SER A 216 -26.34 29.60 -21.76
CA SER A 216 -27.77 29.91 -21.60
C SER A 216 -28.06 31.20 -20.80
N LEU A 217 -27.05 31.72 -20.09
CA LEU A 217 -27.13 32.91 -19.26
C LEU A 217 -26.39 34.11 -19.87
N ARG A 218 -25.55 33.88 -20.88
CA ARG A 218 -24.76 34.91 -21.57
C ARG A 218 -25.68 36.00 -22.10
N GLY A 219 -25.36 37.27 -21.80
CA GLY A 219 -26.16 38.44 -22.19
C GLY A 219 -27.20 38.91 -21.15
N LYS A 220 -27.39 38.17 -20.04
CA LYS A 220 -28.22 38.63 -18.91
C LYS A 220 -27.42 39.55 -17.99
N ARG A 221 -28.07 40.60 -17.46
CA ARG A 221 -27.45 41.57 -16.53
C ARG A 221 -26.86 40.91 -15.28
N ASP A 222 -27.53 39.87 -14.77
CA ASP A 222 -27.13 39.14 -13.56
C ASP A 222 -26.64 37.71 -13.87
N ALA A 223 -26.02 37.49 -15.03
CA ALA A 223 -25.60 36.17 -15.50
C ALA A 223 -24.76 35.39 -14.47
N LEU A 224 -23.85 36.06 -13.78
CA LEU A 224 -22.97 35.45 -12.77
C LEU A 224 -23.75 34.99 -11.52
N ASP A 225 -24.68 35.82 -11.02
CA ASP A 225 -25.47 35.47 -9.83
C ASP A 225 -26.46 34.33 -10.16
N LEU A 226 -27.04 34.33 -11.36
CA LEU A 226 -27.84 33.22 -11.87
C LEU A 226 -27.03 31.93 -12.05
N PHE A 227 -25.77 32.06 -12.50
CA PHE A 227 -24.86 30.93 -12.67
C PHE A 227 -24.48 30.31 -11.31
N ALA A 228 -24.12 31.15 -10.34
CA ALA A 228 -23.87 30.73 -8.96
C ALA A 228 -25.10 30.02 -8.36
N LYS A 229 -26.30 30.62 -8.53
CA LYS A 229 -27.55 30.04 -8.03
C LYS A 229 -27.88 28.69 -8.67
N LYS A 230 -27.71 28.55 -9.99
CA LYS A 230 -27.96 27.28 -10.71
C LYS A 230 -27.01 26.16 -10.34
N LEU A 231 -25.77 26.49 -9.98
CA LEU A 231 -24.75 25.51 -9.60
C LEU A 231 -24.66 25.29 -8.08
N HIS A 232 -25.49 25.98 -7.30
CA HIS A 232 -25.45 25.99 -5.83
C HIS A 232 -24.07 26.39 -5.27
N LEU A 233 -23.43 27.36 -5.92
CA LEU A 233 -22.11 27.89 -5.56
C LEU A 233 -22.22 29.26 -4.90
N THR A 234 -21.18 29.62 -4.15
CA THR A 234 -20.95 31.02 -3.77
C THR A 234 -20.56 31.85 -5.00
N ARG A 235 -20.75 33.17 -4.91
CA ARG A 235 -20.33 34.08 -5.98
C ARG A 235 -18.83 33.99 -6.26
N ALA A 236 -18.01 33.83 -5.21
CA ALA A 236 -16.56 33.67 -5.34
C ALA A 236 -16.18 32.37 -6.08
N GLU A 237 -16.83 31.25 -5.77
CA GLU A 237 -16.66 29.98 -6.48
C GLU A 237 -17.08 30.07 -7.94
N ALA A 238 -18.21 30.74 -8.23
CA ALA A 238 -18.66 30.95 -9.60
C ALA A 238 -17.64 31.74 -10.42
N VAL A 239 -17.01 32.77 -9.84
CA VAL A 239 -15.91 33.52 -10.48
C VAL A 239 -14.67 32.64 -10.68
N ARG A 240 -14.28 31.85 -9.67
CA ARG A 240 -13.15 30.91 -9.79
C ARG A 240 -13.40 29.91 -10.91
N LEU A 241 -14.60 29.33 -10.96
CA LEU A 241 -15.02 28.40 -11.99
C LEU A 241 -15.02 29.05 -13.38
N GLN A 242 -15.59 30.25 -13.52
CA GLN A 242 -15.60 30.97 -14.80
C GLN A 242 -14.17 31.22 -15.33
N LYS A 243 -13.25 31.65 -14.46
CA LYS A 243 -11.84 31.85 -14.80
C LYS A 243 -11.15 30.56 -15.22
N LEU A 244 -11.37 29.48 -14.45
CA LEU A 244 -10.80 28.17 -14.71
C LEU A 244 -11.24 27.61 -16.06
N LEU A 245 -12.51 27.84 -16.43
CA LEU A 245 -13.10 27.36 -17.66
C LEU A 245 -12.88 28.27 -18.88
N HIS A 246 -12.14 29.38 -18.71
CA HIS A 246 -11.95 30.41 -19.75
C HIS A 246 -13.27 30.90 -20.39
N LEU A 247 -14.35 30.98 -19.59
CA LEU A 247 -15.69 31.32 -20.07
C LEU A 247 -15.95 32.83 -20.22
N SER A 248 -14.93 33.62 -20.55
CA SER A 248 -15.07 35.07 -20.83
C SER A 248 -15.80 35.31 -22.15
#